data_AF-A0A973BL65-F1
#
_entry.id   AF-A0A973BL65-F1
#
_cell.length_a   1.000
_cell.length_b   1.000
_cell.length_c   1.000
_cell.angle_alpha   90.00
_cell.angle_beta   90.00
_cell.angle_gamma   90.00
#
_symmetry.space_group_name_H-M   'P 1'
#
loop_
_entity.id
_entity.type
_entity.pdbx_description
1 polymer ?
#
loop_
_entity_poly.entity_id
_entity_poly.type
_entity_poly.pdbx_seq_one_letter_code
_entity_poly.pdbx_strand_id
1 'polypeptide(L)'
;EDAGAFDCSTGGDAPLGSEREFRSLTGREAAAALREAVQERRNILVSGGTSTGKTTFLNSLLAEVPREERLILIEDTPELQIEHENAVGLIAARGQLGEADVSAEDLLIAALRMRPDRIILGELRGVEAFTFLRAVNTGHPGSMTTIHADTPQRAIEQLSLLVLQAGSKLARKDVRHYVRESVDTFVQLERREGERRITHILSASAS
;
A
#
# COMPACT_ATOMS: atom_id res chain seq x y z
N GLU A 1 36.30 -18.33 9.92
CA GLU A 1 36.45 -17.76 8.57
C GLU A 1 35.11 -17.15 8.23
N ASP A 2 35.06 -15.83 8.10
CA ASP A 2 33.84 -15.11 7.66
C ASP A 2 33.66 -15.42 6.17
N ALA A 3 32.53 -16.02 5.81
CA ALA A 3 32.14 -16.14 4.42
C ALA A 3 32.09 -14.73 3.80
N GLY A 4 32.87 -14.51 2.74
CA GLY A 4 32.91 -13.25 2.01
C GLY A 4 31.57 -12.97 1.34
N ALA A 5 31.29 -11.69 1.06
CA ALA A 5 30.02 -11.24 0.46
C ALA A 5 29.65 -11.94 -0.87
N PHE A 6 30.62 -12.59 -1.52
CA PHE A 6 30.43 -13.31 -2.79
C PHE A 6 30.22 -14.82 -2.62
N ASP A 7 30.42 -15.36 -1.43
CA ASP A 7 30.34 -16.81 -1.17
C ASP A 7 28.88 -17.33 -1.19
N CYS A 8 27.92 -16.43 -0.99
CA CYS A 8 26.48 -16.71 -1.11
C CYS A 8 25.93 -16.48 -2.53
N SER A 9 26.76 -16.10 -3.51
CA SER A 9 26.29 -15.90 -4.87
C SER A 9 25.89 -17.24 -5.52
N THR A 10 24.65 -17.33 -5.97
CA THR A 10 24.17 -18.49 -6.73
C THR A 10 24.38 -18.25 -8.22
N GLY A 11 25.04 -19.18 -8.90
CA GLY A 11 25.13 -19.19 -10.37
C GLY A 11 23.86 -19.77 -10.99
N GLY A 12 23.46 -19.25 -12.17
CA GLY A 12 22.32 -19.74 -12.94
C GLY A 12 21.61 -18.62 -13.70
N ASP A 13 20.66 -19.00 -14.57
CA ASP A 13 19.74 -18.03 -15.16
C ASP A 13 18.76 -17.57 -14.08
N ALA A 14 18.87 -16.31 -13.66
CA ALA A 14 17.81 -15.66 -12.90
C ALA A 14 16.70 -15.29 -13.89
N PRO A 15 15.51 -15.92 -13.84
CA PRO A 15 14.44 -15.61 -14.77
C PRO A 15 14.07 -14.13 -14.63
N LEU A 16 14.36 -13.35 -15.67
CA LEU A 16 13.98 -11.94 -15.76
C LEU A 16 12.50 -11.85 -16.19
N GLY A 17 11.60 -12.27 -15.28
CA GLY A 17 10.18 -11.94 -15.34
C GLY A 17 9.24 -13.05 -15.79
N SER A 18 8.27 -13.34 -14.93
CA SER A 18 6.92 -13.76 -15.28
C SER A 18 5.94 -12.74 -14.69
N GLU A 19 4.78 -12.51 -15.32
CA GLU A 19 3.73 -11.69 -14.69
C GLU A 19 3.37 -12.28 -13.31
N ARG A 20 3.23 -11.41 -12.30
CA ARG A 20 2.79 -11.86 -10.97
C ARG A 20 1.40 -12.49 -11.03
N GLU A 21 1.33 -13.74 -10.61
CA GLU A 21 0.08 -14.46 -10.38
C GLU A 21 -0.47 -14.14 -8.99
N PHE A 22 -1.78 -13.92 -8.93
CA PHE A 22 -2.49 -13.66 -7.69
C PHE A 22 -3.41 -14.82 -7.35
N ARG A 23 -3.26 -15.36 -6.14
CA ARG A 23 -4.16 -16.37 -5.59
C ARG A 23 -5.23 -15.71 -4.72
N SER A 24 -6.46 -16.22 -4.81
CA SER A 24 -7.55 -15.83 -3.91
C SER A 24 -7.44 -16.58 -2.59
N LEU A 25 -7.44 -15.86 -1.48
CA LEU A 25 -7.41 -16.41 -0.13
C LEU A 25 -8.83 -16.40 0.45
N THR A 26 -9.25 -17.51 1.05
CA THR A 26 -10.61 -17.67 1.59
C THR A 26 -10.59 -18.34 2.98
N GLY A 27 -11.66 -18.16 3.74
CA GLY A 27 -11.84 -18.85 5.03
C GLY A 27 -10.87 -18.40 6.13
N ARG A 28 -10.59 -19.29 7.10
CA ARG A 28 -9.78 -18.98 8.29
C ARG A 28 -8.31 -18.69 7.97
N GLU A 29 -7.81 -19.23 6.86
CA GLU A 29 -6.42 -19.03 6.42
C GLU A 29 -6.16 -17.59 6.00
N ALA A 30 -7.19 -16.86 5.55
CA ALA A 30 -7.04 -15.50 5.06
C ALA A 30 -6.54 -14.52 6.13
N ALA A 31 -6.98 -14.67 7.38
CA ALA A 31 -6.50 -13.81 8.47
C ALA A 31 -5.02 -14.07 8.81
N ALA A 32 -4.63 -15.35 8.89
CA ALA A 32 -3.24 -15.74 9.11
C ALA A 32 -2.32 -15.27 7.97
N ALA A 33 -2.77 -15.43 6.73
CA ALA A 33 -2.03 -15.00 5.55
C ALA A 33 -1.91 -13.46 5.45
N LEU A 34 -2.92 -12.71 5.90
CA LEU A 34 -2.80 -11.24 5.98
C LEU A 34 -1.81 -10.81 7.05
N ARG A 35 -1.80 -11.47 8.21
CA ARG A 35 -0.79 -11.24 9.25
C ARG A 35 0.61 -11.53 8.73
N GLU A 36 0.79 -12.68 8.06
CA GLU A 36 2.06 -13.05 7.43
C GLU A 36 2.47 -12.02 6.36
N ALA A 37 1.54 -11.58 5.50
CA ALA A 37 1.79 -10.53 4.52
C ALA A 37 2.29 -9.23 5.18
N VAL A 38 1.70 -8.83 6.30
CA VAL A 38 2.17 -7.67 7.06
C VAL A 38 3.58 -7.91 7.59
N GLN A 39 3.86 -9.07 8.19
CA GLN A 39 5.19 -9.41 8.74
C GLN A 39 6.29 -9.49 7.67
N GLU A 40 5.95 -10.02 6.49
CA GLU A 40 6.84 -10.13 5.32
C GLU A 40 7.04 -8.79 4.59
N ARG A 41 6.50 -7.67 5.11
CA ARG A 41 6.56 -6.36 4.47
C ARG A 41 5.99 -6.39 3.04
N ARG A 42 4.87 -7.09 2.84
CA ARG A 42 4.11 -7.02 1.58
C ARG A 42 3.35 -5.71 1.50
N ASN A 43 3.28 -5.14 0.30
CA ASN A 43 2.51 -3.94 0.01
C ASN A 43 1.03 -4.27 -0.11
N ILE A 44 0.19 -3.61 0.70
CA ILE A 44 -1.23 -3.95 0.81
C ILE A 44 -2.09 -2.77 0.35
N LEU A 45 -2.95 -3.03 -0.63
CA LEU A 45 -3.98 -2.09 -1.09
C LEU A 45 -5.35 -2.55 -0.60
N VAL A 46 -5.98 -1.74 0.25
CA VAL A 46 -7.35 -1.99 0.74
C VAL A 46 -8.35 -1.17 -0.10
N SER A 47 -9.21 -1.85 -0.85
CA SER A 47 -10.24 -1.22 -1.66
C SER A 47 -11.64 -1.44 -1.09
N GLY A 48 -12.54 -0.49 -1.34
CA GLY A 48 -13.93 -0.56 -0.90
C GLY A 48 -14.71 0.69 -1.26
N GLY A 49 -16.05 0.58 -1.29
CA GLY A 49 -16.93 1.73 -1.40
C GLY A 49 -16.91 2.63 -0.15
N THR A 50 -17.63 3.74 -0.18
CA THR A 50 -17.84 4.61 1.00
C THR A 50 -18.44 3.82 2.18
N SER A 51 -17.97 4.11 3.39
CA SER A 51 -18.48 3.51 4.63
C SER A 51 -18.33 1.99 4.76
N THR A 52 -17.47 1.37 3.95
CA THR A 52 -17.13 -0.07 4.03
C THR A 52 -16.13 -0.40 5.15
N GLY A 53 -15.48 0.61 5.73
CA GLY A 53 -14.55 0.45 6.86
C GLY A 53 -13.08 0.29 6.44
N LYS A 54 -12.67 0.83 5.29
CA LYS A 54 -11.27 0.75 4.79
C LYS A 54 -10.25 1.19 5.83
N THR A 55 -10.42 2.39 6.40
CA THR A 55 -9.49 2.93 7.41
C THR A 55 -9.48 2.10 8.69
N THR A 56 -10.65 1.60 9.12
CA THR A 56 -10.75 0.68 10.27
C THR A 56 -9.99 -0.62 10.03
N PHE A 57 -10.12 -1.20 8.83
CA PHE A 57 -9.40 -2.41 8.47
C PHE A 57 -7.90 -2.15 8.33
N LEU A 58 -7.51 -1.01 7.76
CA LEU A 58 -6.12 -0.58 7.69
C LEU A 58 -5.50 -0.45 9.09
N ASN A 59 -6.22 0.13 10.07
CA ASN A 59 -5.79 0.14 11.47
C ASN A 59 -5.58 -1.26 12.06
N SER A 60 -6.41 -2.23 11.66
CA SER A 60 -6.23 -3.63 12.09
C SER A 60 -4.97 -4.26 11.50
N LEU A 61 -4.62 -3.93 10.25
CA LEU A 61 -3.35 -4.36 9.65
C LEU A 61 -2.15 -3.66 10.31
N LEU A 62 -2.27 -2.38 10.65
CA LEU A 62 -1.22 -1.63 11.36
C LEU A 62 -0.88 -2.25 12.71
N ALA A 63 -1.89 -2.74 13.45
CA ALA A 63 -1.67 -3.41 14.73
C ALA A 63 -0.83 -4.70 14.63
N GLU A 64 -0.73 -5.30 13.43
CA GLU A 64 0.07 -6.50 13.15
C GLU A 64 1.51 -6.16 12.72
N VAL A 65 1.85 -4.87 12.53
CA VAL A 65 3.19 -4.42 12.17
C VAL A 65 4.13 -4.56 13.38
N PRO A 66 5.35 -5.12 13.23
CA PRO A 66 6.33 -5.21 14.32
C PRO A 66 6.60 -3.85 14.98
N ARG A 67 6.73 -3.82 16.31
CA ARG A 67 6.74 -2.58 17.11
C ARG A 67 8.02 -1.77 16.95
N GLU A 68 9.10 -2.42 16.53
CA GLU A 68 10.42 -1.85 16.26
C GLU A 68 10.49 -1.06 14.93
N GLU A 69 9.52 -1.24 14.04
CA GLU A 69 9.50 -0.58 12.73
C GLU A 69 9.12 0.89 12.85
N ARG A 70 9.80 1.73 12.06
CA ARG A 70 9.50 3.16 11.95
C ARG A 70 8.37 3.40 10.95
N LEU A 71 7.26 3.94 11.42
CA LEU A 71 6.08 4.21 10.58
C LEU A 71 5.93 5.71 10.30
N ILE A 72 5.58 6.05 9.06
CA ILE A 72 5.09 7.39 8.73
C ILE A 72 3.69 7.26 8.15
N LEU A 73 2.73 7.90 8.80
CA LEU A 73 1.32 7.88 8.44
C LEU A 73 0.97 9.23 7.81
N ILE A 74 0.25 9.21 6.70
CA ILE A 74 -0.14 10.40 5.93
C ILE A 74 -1.64 10.35 5.68
N GLU A 75 -2.38 11.37 6.12
CA GLU A 75 -3.84 11.42 5.96
C GLU A 75 -4.37 12.86 5.85
N ASP A 76 -5.55 13.04 5.23
CA ASP A 76 -6.23 14.34 5.17
C ASP A 76 -6.93 14.66 6.51
N THR A 77 -7.54 13.63 7.13
CA THR A 77 -8.25 13.72 8.40
C THR A 77 -7.71 12.62 9.31
N PRO A 78 -7.33 12.93 10.57
CA PRO A 78 -6.85 11.92 11.52
C PRO A 78 -7.88 10.82 11.82
N GLU A 79 -7.64 9.63 11.28
CA GLU A 79 -8.39 8.39 11.50
C GLU A 79 -7.46 7.21 11.83
N LEU A 80 -6.21 7.25 11.35
CA LEU A 80 -5.21 6.21 11.61
C LEU A 80 -4.72 6.25 13.07
N GLN A 81 -4.63 5.08 13.69
CA GLN A 81 -4.21 4.95 15.08
C GLN A 81 -2.69 4.78 15.16
N ILE A 82 -2.05 5.70 15.88
CA ILE A 82 -0.60 5.69 16.11
C ILE A 82 -0.33 5.01 17.45
N GLU A 83 -0.13 3.69 17.42
CA GLU A 83 0.23 2.91 18.61
C GLU A 83 1.72 2.56 18.70
N HIS A 84 2.48 2.75 17.62
CA HIS A 84 3.91 2.45 17.57
C HIS A 84 4.72 3.60 18.19
N GLU A 85 5.72 3.26 19.02
CA GLU A 85 6.59 4.26 19.67
C GLU A 85 7.37 5.08 18.63
N ASN A 86 7.80 4.44 17.54
CA ASN A 86 8.58 5.06 16.47
C ASN A 86 7.69 5.42 15.27
N ALA A 87 6.60 6.13 15.50
CA ALA A 87 5.69 6.56 14.43
C ALA A 87 5.48 8.06 14.38
N VAL A 88 5.28 8.59 13.17
CA VAL A 88 4.97 10.00 12.92
C VAL A 88 3.73 10.10 12.06
N GLY A 89 2.73 10.85 12.52
CA GLY A 89 1.55 11.23 11.73
C GLY A 89 1.76 12.58 11.05
N LEU A 90 1.48 12.63 9.74
CA LEU A 90 1.52 13.82 8.91
C LEU A 90 0.12 14.09 8.35
N ILE A 91 -0.39 15.30 8.55
CA ILE A 91 -1.75 15.66 8.14
C ILE A 91 -1.70 16.64 6.97
N ALA A 92 -2.30 16.26 5.84
CA ALA A 92 -2.43 17.14 4.68
C ALA A 92 -3.46 18.22 4.99
N ALA A 93 -3.11 19.47 4.69
CA ALA A 93 -3.95 20.63 4.98
C ALA A 93 -4.23 21.38 3.68
N ARG A 94 -5.48 21.31 3.21
CA ARG A 94 -5.96 22.13 2.09
C ARG A 94 -6.57 23.41 2.65
N GLY A 95 -5.77 24.46 2.73
CA GLY A 95 -6.21 25.73 3.29
C GLY A 95 -7.27 26.42 2.41
N GLN A 96 -8.46 26.69 2.98
CA GLN A 96 -9.32 27.78 2.48
C GLN A 96 -9.03 29.12 3.21
N LEU A 97 -8.30 29.07 4.33
CA LEU A 97 -8.13 30.19 5.29
C LEU A 97 -6.66 30.58 5.55
N GLY A 98 -5.73 30.22 4.66
CA GLY A 98 -4.37 30.80 4.67
C GLY A 98 -3.32 30.15 5.59
N GLU A 99 -3.60 29.02 6.23
CA GLU A 99 -2.65 28.35 7.16
C GLU A 99 -1.74 27.29 6.49
N ALA A 100 -1.35 27.52 5.24
CA ALA A 100 -0.58 26.65 4.35
C ALA A 100 -1.42 25.61 3.56
N ASP A 101 -1.05 25.45 2.28
CA ASP A 101 -1.59 24.45 1.37
C ASP A 101 -0.51 23.36 1.23
N VAL A 102 -0.69 22.27 1.97
CA VAL A 102 0.25 21.14 2.01
C VAL A 102 -0.51 19.91 1.56
N SER A 103 -0.14 19.38 0.40
CA SER A 103 -0.78 18.21 -0.19
C SER A 103 -0.25 16.92 0.41
N ALA A 104 -1.01 15.82 0.23
CA ALA A 104 -0.54 14.48 0.55
C ALA A 104 0.74 14.12 -0.21
N GLU A 105 0.94 14.65 -1.42
CA GLU A 105 2.17 14.45 -2.19
C GLU A 105 3.38 15.15 -1.55
N ASP A 106 3.21 16.38 -1.06
CA ASP A 106 4.29 17.11 -0.36
C ASP A 106 4.74 16.35 0.88
N LEU A 107 3.78 15.86 1.67
CA LEU A 107 4.04 15.06 2.87
C LEU A 107 4.70 13.73 2.54
N LEU A 108 4.28 13.09 1.44
CA LEU A 108 4.88 11.86 0.98
C LEU A 108 6.35 12.06 0.57
N ILE A 109 6.65 13.13 -0.16
CA ILE A 109 8.03 13.50 -0.51
C ILE A 109 8.87 13.79 0.74
N ALA A 110 8.29 14.45 1.74
CA ALA A 110 8.96 14.70 3.02
C ALA A 110 9.23 13.39 3.78
N ALA A 111 8.25 12.48 3.82
CA ALA A 111 8.34 11.18 4.48
C ALA A 111 9.53 10.35 3.97
N LEU A 112 9.83 10.39 2.67
CA LEU A 112 10.98 9.67 2.09
C LEU A 112 12.33 10.10 2.68
N ARG A 113 12.42 11.32 3.25
CA ARG A 113 13.65 11.82 3.90
C ARG A 113 13.72 11.49 5.39
N MET A 114 12.65 10.95 5.95
CA MET A 114 12.53 10.65 7.37
C MET A 114 12.88 9.19 7.69
N ARG A 115 13.44 8.45 6.71
CA ARG A 115 13.88 7.06 6.80
C ARG A 115 12.81 6.13 7.41
N PRO A 116 11.58 6.07 6.82
CA PRO A 116 10.57 5.13 7.28
C PRO A 116 10.97 3.69 6.95
N ASP A 117 10.58 2.74 7.80
CA ASP A 117 10.49 1.34 7.41
C ASP A 117 9.23 1.12 6.55
N ARG A 118 8.11 1.79 6.89
CA ARG A 118 6.86 1.74 6.13
C ARG A 118 6.21 3.11 5.99
N ILE A 119 5.57 3.32 4.85
CA ILE A 119 4.72 4.48 4.59
C ILE A 119 3.27 4.02 4.54
N ILE A 120 2.45 4.64 5.37
CA ILE A 120 1.02 4.37 5.46
C ILE A 120 0.30 5.60 4.95
N LEU A 121 -0.40 5.46 3.83
CA LEU A 121 -1.16 6.57 3.26
C LEU A 121 -2.64 6.25 3.41
N GLY A 122 -3.39 7.12 4.10
CA GLY A 122 -4.77 6.84 4.50
C GLY A 122 -5.67 6.53 3.30
N GLU A 123 -5.62 7.32 2.23
CA GLU A 123 -6.34 7.05 0.99
C GLU A 123 -5.67 7.72 -0.22
N LEU A 124 -5.52 6.96 -1.32
CA LEU A 124 -5.10 7.51 -2.61
C LEU A 124 -6.28 8.16 -3.33
N ARG A 125 -6.14 9.44 -3.67
CA ARG A 125 -7.17 10.29 -4.29
C ARG A 125 -6.68 11.08 -5.50
N GLY A 126 -5.37 11.24 -5.67
CA GLY A 126 -4.82 12.14 -6.68
C GLY A 126 -3.39 11.83 -7.09
N VAL A 127 -2.63 12.90 -7.29
CA VAL A 127 -1.27 12.89 -7.86
C VAL A 127 -0.27 12.11 -7.01
N GLU A 128 -0.50 12.00 -5.70
CA GLU A 128 0.32 11.25 -4.76
C GLU A 128 0.39 9.76 -5.07
N ALA A 129 -0.55 9.22 -5.86
CA ALA A 129 -0.59 7.81 -6.25
C ALA A 129 0.69 7.35 -6.98
N PHE A 130 1.21 8.14 -7.91
CA PHE A 130 2.41 7.76 -8.64
C PHE A 130 3.65 7.82 -7.74
N THR A 131 3.75 8.88 -6.93
CA THR A 131 4.82 9.05 -5.94
C THR A 131 4.80 7.91 -4.92
N PHE A 132 3.62 7.47 -4.47
CA PHE A 132 3.46 6.34 -3.55
C PHE A 132 3.98 5.04 -4.17
N LEU A 133 3.52 4.68 -5.38
CA LEU A 133 3.99 3.47 -6.04
C LEU A 133 5.50 3.48 -6.29
N ARG A 134 6.08 4.65 -6.61
CA ARG A 134 7.54 4.77 -6.73
C ARG A 134 8.24 4.56 -5.39
N ALA A 135 7.74 5.15 -4.31
CA ALA A 135 8.31 4.99 -2.97
C ALA A 135 8.39 3.52 -2.56
N VAL A 136 7.31 2.78 -2.81
CA VAL A 136 7.17 1.36 -2.51
C VAL A 136 8.21 0.52 -3.25
N ASN A 137 8.40 0.77 -4.55
CA ASN A 137 9.35 0.02 -5.36
C ASN A 137 10.83 0.41 -5.17
N THR A 138 11.11 1.53 -4.47
CA THR A 138 12.48 2.10 -4.38
C THR A 138 13.08 2.08 -2.98
N GLY A 139 12.47 1.36 -2.04
CA GLY A 139 13.08 1.11 -0.72
C GLY A 139 12.14 1.15 0.48
N HIS A 140 10.82 1.22 0.26
CA HIS A 140 9.83 1.28 1.35
C HIS A 140 8.76 0.17 1.20
N PRO A 141 9.16 -1.12 1.23
CA PRO A 141 8.22 -2.22 1.18
C PRO A 141 7.34 -2.25 2.43
N GLY A 142 6.26 -3.01 2.41
CA GLY A 142 5.33 -3.12 3.53
C GLY A 142 4.41 -1.92 3.67
N SER A 143 4.43 -1.01 2.70
CA SER A 143 3.58 0.16 2.67
C SER A 143 2.13 -0.23 2.43
N MET A 144 1.21 0.46 3.08
CA MET A 144 -0.21 0.14 3.02
C MET A 144 -1.02 1.39 2.73
N THR A 145 -2.07 1.23 1.94
CA THR A 145 -2.96 2.35 1.60
C THR A 145 -4.37 1.87 1.31
N THR A 146 -5.31 2.82 1.24
CA THR A 146 -6.67 2.55 0.79
C THR A 146 -7.00 3.25 -0.52
N ILE A 147 -7.99 2.72 -1.25
CA ILE A 147 -8.54 3.37 -2.44
C ILE A 147 -10.04 3.10 -2.56
N HIS A 148 -10.79 4.05 -3.10
CA HIS A 148 -12.20 3.82 -3.38
C HIS A 148 -12.39 2.98 -4.65
N ALA A 149 -12.93 1.77 -4.51
CA ALA A 149 -13.32 0.91 -5.63
C ALA A 149 -14.27 -0.20 -5.18
N ASP A 150 -15.16 -0.63 -6.09
CA ASP A 150 -16.16 -1.67 -5.81
C ASP A 150 -15.67 -3.10 -6.04
N THR A 151 -14.55 -3.26 -6.76
CA THR A 151 -13.92 -4.56 -7.03
C THR A 151 -12.40 -4.43 -7.08
N PRO A 152 -11.63 -5.52 -6.86
CA PRO A 152 -10.17 -5.49 -7.00
C PRO A 152 -9.71 -4.99 -8.38
N GLN A 153 -10.39 -5.41 -9.45
CA GLN A 153 -10.09 -4.97 -10.81
C GLN A 153 -10.34 -3.47 -10.97
N ARG A 154 -11.43 -2.94 -10.41
CA ARG A 154 -11.68 -1.49 -10.39
C ARG A 154 -10.66 -0.74 -9.54
N ALA A 155 -10.13 -1.33 -8.47
CA ALA A 155 -9.06 -0.73 -7.68
C ALA A 155 -7.79 -0.54 -8.50
N ILE A 156 -7.40 -1.55 -9.28
CA ILE A 156 -6.26 -1.47 -10.22
C ILE A 156 -6.52 -0.39 -11.27
N GLU A 157 -7.71 -0.36 -11.88
CA GLU A 157 -8.05 0.64 -12.91
C GLU A 157 -8.09 2.06 -12.35
N GLN A 158 -8.65 2.25 -11.15
CA GLN A 158 -8.70 3.54 -10.47
C GLN A 158 -7.29 4.04 -10.12
N LEU A 159 -6.46 3.17 -9.55
CA LEU A 159 -5.07 3.51 -9.25
C LEU A 159 -4.28 3.84 -10.53
N SER A 160 -4.51 3.09 -11.61
CA SER A 160 -3.90 3.36 -12.92
C SER A 160 -4.34 4.72 -13.47
N LEU A 161 -5.61 5.09 -13.30
CA LEU A 161 -6.12 6.40 -13.69
C LEU A 161 -5.45 7.53 -12.91
N LEU A 162 -5.31 7.40 -11.58
CA LEU A 162 -4.64 8.38 -10.74
C LEU A 162 -3.18 8.60 -11.18
N VAL A 163 -2.47 7.51 -11.48
CA VAL A 163 -1.08 7.59 -11.99
C VAL A 163 -0.99 8.29 -13.35
N LEU A 164 -1.95 8.03 -14.26
CA LEU A 164 -1.99 8.72 -15.55
C LEU A 164 -2.31 10.21 -15.38
N GLN A 165 -3.22 10.56 -14.47
CA GLN A 165 -3.56 11.95 -14.14
C GLN A 165 -2.40 12.71 -13.48
N ALA A 166 -1.52 12.02 -12.77
CA ALA A 166 -0.27 12.56 -12.23
C ALA A 166 0.78 12.91 -13.31
N GLY A 167 0.46 12.76 -14.61
CA GLY A 167 1.34 13.13 -15.71
C GLY A 167 2.28 12.02 -16.18
N SER A 168 2.00 10.76 -15.83
CA SER A 168 2.75 9.61 -16.36
C SER A 168 2.67 9.57 -17.88
N LYS A 169 3.83 9.38 -18.54
CA LYS A 169 3.94 9.22 -20.00
C LYS A 169 3.79 7.77 -20.47
N LEU A 170 3.58 6.85 -19.53
CA LEU A 170 3.43 5.42 -19.82
C LEU A 170 2.06 5.14 -20.46
N ALA A 171 1.98 4.11 -21.30
CA ALA A 171 0.69 3.67 -21.79
C ALA A 171 -0.12 3.05 -20.63
N ARG A 172 -1.45 3.13 -20.70
CA ARG A 172 -2.34 2.56 -19.66
C ARG A 172 -2.03 1.11 -19.31
N LYS A 173 -1.68 0.29 -20.32
CA LYS A 173 -1.30 -1.12 -20.12
C LYS A 173 -0.05 -1.26 -19.24
N ASP A 174 0.92 -0.37 -19.40
CA ASP A 174 2.20 -0.42 -18.68
C ASP A 174 2.01 0.09 -17.26
N VAL A 175 1.17 1.10 -17.06
CA VAL A 175 0.75 1.54 -15.72
C VAL A 175 0.01 0.43 -14.98
N ARG A 176 -0.93 -0.25 -15.65
CA ARG A 176 -1.67 -1.36 -15.03
C ARG A 176 -0.73 -2.50 -14.62
N HIS A 177 0.24 -2.82 -15.47
CA HIS A 177 1.28 -3.80 -15.15
C HIS A 177 2.10 -3.32 -13.95
N TYR A 178 2.58 -2.07 -13.97
CA TYR A 178 3.33 -1.48 -12.86
C TYR A 178 2.58 -1.53 -11.52
N VAL A 179 1.28 -1.22 -11.51
CA VAL A 179 0.43 -1.35 -10.30
C VAL A 179 0.39 -2.79 -9.78
N ARG A 180 0.20 -3.77 -10.66
CA ARG A 180 0.15 -5.19 -10.28
C ARG A 180 1.48 -5.70 -9.75
N GLU A 181 2.59 -5.20 -10.26
CA GLU A 181 3.91 -5.56 -9.77
C GLU A 181 4.20 -4.90 -8.41
N SER A 182 3.73 -3.66 -8.20
CA SER A 182 3.99 -2.89 -6.98
C SER A 182 3.14 -3.31 -5.77
N VAL A 183 1.98 -3.92 -6.00
CA VAL A 183 1.03 -4.28 -4.94
C VAL A 183 1.02 -5.80 -4.77
N ASP A 184 1.48 -6.26 -3.61
CA ASP A 184 1.56 -7.68 -3.29
C ASP A 184 0.20 -8.27 -2.86
N THR A 185 -0.64 -7.49 -2.19
CA THR A 185 -1.94 -7.97 -1.68
C THR A 185 -3.05 -6.94 -1.88
N PHE A 186 -4.15 -7.37 -2.50
CA PHE A 186 -5.38 -6.59 -2.63
C PHE A 186 -6.43 -7.13 -1.66
N VAL A 187 -7.03 -6.26 -0.86
CA VAL A 187 -8.14 -6.58 0.03
C VAL A 187 -9.37 -5.79 -0.39
N GLN A 188 -10.44 -6.48 -0.77
CA GLN A 188 -11.71 -5.84 -1.13
C GLN A 188 -12.71 -5.93 0.02
N LEU A 189 -13.19 -4.77 0.45
CA LEU A 189 -14.27 -4.62 1.41
C LEU A 189 -15.58 -4.27 0.70
N GLU A 190 -16.69 -4.74 1.25
CA GLU A 190 -18.05 -4.43 0.81
C GLU A 190 -18.91 -4.19 2.04
N ARG A 191 -19.93 -3.34 1.88
CA ARG A 191 -21.03 -3.22 2.83
C ARG A 191 -22.31 -3.65 2.15
N ARG A 192 -22.91 -4.74 2.60
CA ARG A 192 -24.18 -5.26 2.07
C ARG A 192 -25.15 -5.45 3.21
N GLU A 193 -26.38 -4.97 3.02
CA GLU A 193 -27.47 -5.13 4.01
C GLU A 193 -27.08 -4.60 5.41
N GLY A 194 -26.25 -3.55 5.46
CA GLY A 194 -25.78 -2.93 6.69
C GLY A 194 -24.49 -3.51 7.26
N GLU A 195 -24.14 -4.74 6.91
CA GLU A 195 -22.97 -5.47 7.40
C GLU A 195 -21.73 -5.22 6.55
N ARG A 196 -20.58 -5.06 7.21
CA ARG A 196 -19.26 -4.93 6.57
C ARG A 196 -18.61 -6.30 6.45
N ARG A 197 -18.05 -6.61 5.29
CA ARG A 197 -17.34 -7.88 5.05
C ARG A 197 -16.18 -7.70 4.08
N ILE A 198 -15.23 -8.63 4.17
CA ILE A 198 -14.19 -8.83 3.16
C ILE A 198 -14.76 -9.76 2.09
N THR A 199 -14.70 -9.36 0.82
CA THR A 199 -15.19 -10.18 -0.30
C THR A 199 -14.07 -10.90 -1.05
N HIS A 200 -12.91 -10.27 -1.16
CA HIS A 200 -11.76 -10.82 -1.85
C HIS A 200 -10.47 -10.45 -1.13
N ILE A 201 -9.57 -11.41 -1.03
CA ILE A 201 -8.18 -11.18 -0.68
C ILE A 201 -7.36 -11.84 -1.77
N LEU A 202 -6.65 -11.03 -2.57
CA LEU A 202 -5.79 -11.51 -3.65
C LEU A 202 -4.35 -11.28 -3.23
N SER A 203 -3.55 -12.33 -3.14
CA SER A 203 -2.14 -12.21 -2.75
C SER A 203 -1.24 -12.74 -3.86
N ALA A 204 -0.18 -12.00 -4.18
CA ALA A 204 0.83 -12.41 -5.14
C ALA A 204 1.56 -13.66 -4.63
N SER A 205 1.82 -14.61 -5.54
CA SER A 205 2.74 -15.70 -5.25
C SER A 205 4.14 -15.15 -4.94
N ALA A 206 4.84 -15.76 -3.98
CA ALA A 206 6.24 -15.43 -3.75
C ALA A 206 7.03 -15.76 -5.02
N SER A 207 7.78 -14.78 -5.52
CA SER A 207 8.71 -14.91 -6.66
C SER A 207 9.99 -15.60 -6.25
#